data_AF-A0A5R9J175-F1
#
_entry.id   AF-A0A5R9J175-F1
#
_cell.length_a   1.000
_cell.length_b   1.000
_cell.length_c   1.000
_cell.angle_alpha   90.00
_cell.angle_beta   90.00
_cell.angle_gamma   90.00
#
_symmetry.space_group_name_H-M   'P 1'
#
loop_
_entity.id
_entity.type
_entity.pdbx_description
1 polymer ?
#
loop_
_entity_poly.entity_id
_entity_poly.type
_entity_poly.pdbx_seq_one_letter_code
_entity_poly.pdbx_strand_id
1 'polypeptide(L)'
;MLALLISQMAGSGRQAVRLAGNLRNAAALQAAADGAVQEAGFHLLAGGNGHWAANGLVHELRQDGADMRVRIDNQAGLINPSIASVELLAGLLRACGAESGAAVQAASAMVAWRYPGAQTDFGPAAYRQAGRDYAPPGAAFESIDEIGLVLGITPPLLACMAPHLSLYRDTDPDPNAADPVVLRAIEIATGASPQVTGPAVDETVVMVTAVATGPDGARASRRAVLRVAAPNQASAQGAAPVSPFEVMTWER
;
A
#
# COMPACT_ATOMS: atom_id res chain seq x y z
N MET A 1 46.50 12.57 -36.74
CA MET A 1 45.17 11.92 -36.66
C MET A 1 45.12 10.70 -35.73
N LEU A 2 46.15 9.84 -35.65
CA LEU A 2 46.18 8.66 -34.76
C LEU A 2 46.01 8.96 -33.24
N ALA A 3 46.61 10.04 -32.72
CA ALA A 3 46.51 10.39 -31.30
C ALA A 3 45.08 10.74 -30.84
N LEU A 4 44.24 11.27 -31.75
CA LEU A 4 42.85 11.66 -31.47
C LEU A 4 41.92 10.42 -31.38
N LEU A 5 42.18 9.40 -32.19
CA LEU A 5 41.47 8.12 -32.17
C LEU A 5 41.77 7.31 -30.89
N ILE A 6 43.03 7.31 -30.43
CA ILE A 6 43.43 6.61 -29.19
C ILE A 6 42.81 7.29 -27.96
N SER A 7 42.74 8.63 -27.94
CA SER A 7 42.12 9.38 -26.85
C SER A 7 40.59 9.21 -26.79
N GLN A 8 39.92 9.08 -27.93
CA GLN A 8 38.49 8.77 -28.03
C GLN A 8 38.19 7.35 -27.50
N MET A 9 39.02 6.37 -27.85
CA MET A 9 38.87 4.97 -27.39
C MET A 9 39.11 4.81 -25.87
N ALA A 10 40.05 5.55 -25.30
CA ALA A 10 40.27 5.58 -23.85
C ALA A 10 39.16 6.33 -23.07
N GLY A 11 38.42 7.23 -23.74
CA GLY A 11 37.24 7.90 -23.19
C GLY A 11 36.04 6.97 -23.10
N SER A 12 35.74 6.22 -24.17
CA SER A 12 34.62 5.27 -24.22
C SER A 12 34.81 4.08 -23.27
N GLY A 13 36.04 3.55 -23.13
CA GLY A 13 36.34 2.48 -22.18
C GLY A 13 36.10 2.87 -20.72
N ARG A 14 36.46 4.10 -20.31
CA ARG A 14 36.20 4.60 -18.95
C ARG A 14 34.71 4.83 -18.68
N GLN A 15 33.95 5.23 -19.69
CA GLN A 15 32.49 5.36 -19.57
C GLN A 15 31.81 4.00 -19.40
N ALA A 16 32.20 3.00 -20.19
CA ALA A 16 31.66 1.65 -20.08
C ALA A 16 31.94 1.01 -18.71
N VAL A 17 33.16 1.16 -18.17
CA VAL A 17 33.52 0.66 -16.83
C VAL A 17 32.73 1.37 -15.72
N ARG A 18 32.53 2.69 -15.82
CA ARG A 18 31.71 3.45 -14.86
C ARG A 18 30.25 3.04 -14.91
N LEU A 19 29.69 2.86 -16.10
CA LEU A 19 28.31 2.39 -16.27
C LEU A 19 28.12 0.98 -15.68
N ALA A 20 29.04 0.06 -15.98
CA ALA A 20 29.00 -1.30 -15.42
C ALA A 20 29.10 -1.29 -13.88
N GLY A 21 29.96 -0.42 -13.32
CA GLY A 21 30.06 -0.21 -11.88
C GLY A 21 28.75 0.32 -11.28
N ASN A 22 28.15 1.34 -11.89
CA ASN A 22 26.89 1.93 -11.44
C ASN A 22 25.74 0.90 -11.47
N LEU A 23 25.64 0.11 -12.54
CA LEU A 23 24.62 -0.94 -12.67
C LEU A 23 24.80 -2.02 -11.60
N ARG A 24 26.04 -2.42 -11.33
CA ARG A 24 26.35 -3.38 -10.26
C ARG A 24 25.97 -2.81 -8.88
N ASN A 25 26.33 -1.57 -8.60
CA ASN A 25 25.99 -0.93 -7.32
C ASN A 25 24.48 -0.79 -7.14
N ALA A 26 23.76 -0.37 -8.19
CA ALA A 26 22.31 -0.30 -8.17
C ALA A 26 21.67 -1.66 -7.90
N ALA A 27 22.14 -2.73 -8.56
CA ALA A 27 21.66 -4.08 -8.32
C ALA A 27 21.94 -4.57 -6.89
N ALA A 28 23.12 -4.24 -6.33
CA ALA A 28 23.45 -4.59 -4.95
C ALA A 28 22.56 -3.87 -3.93
N LEU A 29 22.32 -2.57 -4.11
CA LEU A 29 21.40 -1.81 -3.24
C LEU A 29 19.96 -2.30 -3.35
N GLN A 30 19.56 -2.68 -4.56
CA GLN A 30 18.26 -3.25 -4.83
C GLN A 30 18.07 -4.58 -4.10
N ALA A 31 19.06 -5.47 -4.17
CA ALA A 31 19.07 -6.72 -3.42
C ALA A 31 19.10 -6.50 -1.90
N ALA A 32 19.83 -5.47 -1.43
CA ALA A 32 19.84 -5.10 -0.01
C ALA A 32 18.45 -4.63 0.45
N ALA A 33 17.77 -3.80 -0.32
CA ALA A 33 16.41 -3.37 -0.01
C ALA A 33 15.39 -4.53 -0.06
N ASP A 34 15.54 -5.47 -1.00
CA ASP A 34 14.74 -6.71 -1.04
C ASP A 34 14.99 -7.56 0.21
N GLY A 35 16.25 -7.73 0.62
CA GLY A 35 16.65 -8.44 1.83
C GLY A 35 16.08 -7.80 3.10
N ALA A 36 16.10 -6.47 3.19
CA ALA A 36 15.54 -5.73 4.31
C ALA A 36 14.02 -5.93 4.47
N VAL A 37 13.27 -6.10 3.36
CA VAL A 37 11.85 -6.49 3.42
C VAL A 37 11.68 -7.88 4.03
N GLN A 38 12.53 -8.84 3.65
CA GLN A 38 12.49 -10.19 4.22
C GLN A 38 12.85 -10.18 5.71
N GLU A 39 13.85 -9.41 6.10
CA GLU A 39 14.26 -9.22 7.50
C GLU A 39 13.12 -8.63 8.35
N ALA A 40 12.40 -7.63 7.82
CA ALA A 40 11.18 -7.13 8.46
C ALA A 40 10.14 -8.24 8.68
N GLY A 41 9.93 -9.10 7.68
CA GLY A 41 9.05 -10.27 7.81
C GLY A 41 9.42 -11.19 8.97
N PHE A 42 10.73 -11.46 9.16
CA PHE A 42 11.19 -12.25 10.31
C PHE A 42 11.03 -11.52 11.65
N HIS A 43 11.29 -10.21 11.70
CA HIS A 43 11.10 -9.42 12.90
C HIS A 43 9.62 -9.28 13.31
N LEU A 44 8.69 -9.25 12.36
CA LEU A 44 7.25 -9.29 12.66
C LEU A 44 6.84 -10.59 13.36
N LEU A 45 7.51 -11.69 13.04
CA LEU A 45 7.26 -13.02 13.64
C LEU A 45 8.04 -13.27 14.92
N ALA A 46 9.08 -12.48 15.20
CA ALA A 46 9.91 -12.65 16.37
C ALA A 46 9.13 -12.30 17.65
N GLY A 47 9.47 -12.98 18.75
CA GLY A 47 8.95 -12.65 20.07
C GLY A 47 9.88 -11.74 20.87
N GLY A 48 9.34 -11.07 21.89
CA GLY A 48 10.13 -10.27 22.83
C GLY A 48 10.87 -9.12 22.15
N ASN A 49 12.13 -8.91 22.54
CA ASN A 49 12.93 -7.78 22.04
C ASN A 49 13.32 -7.86 20.55
N GLY A 50 13.11 -9.02 19.92
CA GLY A 50 13.33 -9.19 18.49
C GLY A 50 12.16 -8.71 17.64
N HIS A 51 10.99 -8.42 18.25
CA HIS A 51 9.79 -8.04 17.52
C HIS A 51 9.85 -6.59 17.01
N TRP A 52 9.51 -6.38 15.74
CA TRP A 52 9.26 -5.05 15.18
C TRP A 52 7.76 -4.86 14.96
N ALA A 53 7.16 -3.97 15.74
CA ALA A 53 5.74 -3.64 15.63
C ALA A 53 5.46 -2.81 14.37
N ALA A 54 4.28 -2.98 13.78
CA ALA A 54 3.83 -2.26 12.60
C ALA A 54 3.32 -0.84 12.94
N ASN A 55 4.09 -0.08 13.71
CA ASN A 55 3.71 1.21 14.28
C ASN A 55 4.27 2.42 13.50
N GLY A 56 4.84 2.20 12.33
CA GLY A 56 5.42 3.24 11.48
C GLY A 56 6.79 3.76 11.93
N LEU A 57 7.40 3.17 12.97
CA LEU A 57 8.77 3.50 13.36
C LEU A 57 9.78 2.98 12.33
N VAL A 58 10.92 3.68 12.25
CA VAL A 58 12.04 3.27 11.39
C VAL A 58 12.99 2.40 12.17
N HIS A 59 13.25 1.22 11.63
CA HIS A 59 14.28 0.28 12.06
C HIS A 59 15.50 0.43 11.16
N GLU A 60 16.69 0.52 11.77
CA GLU A 60 17.95 0.67 11.05
C GLU A 60 18.75 -0.62 11.14
N LEU A 61 19.30 -1.04 10.01
CA LEU A 61 20.12 -2.24 9.89
C LEU A 61 21.24 -2.00 8.86
N ARG A 62 22.34 -2.74 8.98
CA ARG A 62 23.52 -2.56 8.13
C ARG A 62 24.02 -3.91 7.64
N GLN A 63 24.12 -4.05 6.33
CA GLN A 63 24.61 -5.28 5.68
C GLN A 63 25.45 -4.93 4.46
N ASP A 64 26.58 -5.60 4.28
CA ASP A 64 27.45 -5.49 3.10
C ASP A 64 27.84 -4.04 2.72
N GLY A 65 27.98 -3.18 3.74
CA GLY A 65 28.34 -1.77 3.56
C GLY A 65 27.20 -0.85 3.14
N ALA A 66 25.97 -1.36 3.00
CA ALA A 66 24.75 -0.58 2.81
C ALA A 66 24.04 -0.35 4.15
N ASP A 67 23.61 0.90 4.37
CA ASP A 67 22.75 1.28 5.49
C ASP A 67 21.28 1.21 5.04
N MET A 68 20.48 0.43 5.75
CA MET A 68 19.08 0.18 5.42
C MET A 68 18.16 0.74 6.49
N ARG A 69 17.10 1.41 6.04
CA ARG A 69 16.03 1.93 6.88
C ARG A 69 14.72 1.26 6.49
N VAL A 70 14.09 0.61 7.45
CA VAL A 70 12.85 -0.17 7.26
C VAL A 70 11.74 0.44 8.09
N ARG A 71 10.62 0.76 7.46
CA ARG A 71 9.40 1.20 8.12
C ARG A 71 8.31 0.18 7.88
N ILE A 72 7.58 -0.17 8.94
CA ILE A 72 6.45 -1.10 8.87
C ILE A 72 5.19 -0.34 9.29
N ASP A 73 4.25 -0.18 8.37
CA ASP A 73 2.98 0.51 8.60
C ASP A 73 1.84 -0.51 8.61
N ASN A 74 1.08 -0.56 9.71
CA ASN A 74 -0.09 -1.43 9.78
C ASN A 74 -1.19 -0.95 8.82
N GLN A 75 -1.83 -1.88 8.12
CA GLN A 75 -2.97 -1.63 7.24
C GLN A 75 -4.33 -1.89 7.93
N ALA A 76 -4.33 -2.25 9.21
CA ALA A 76 -5.49 -2.61 10.02
C ALA A 76 -6.57 -1.53 10.04
N GLY A 77 -6.15 -0.27 10.14
CA GLY A 77 -7.02 0.89 10.26
C GLY A 77 -7.47 1.50 8.94
N LEU A 78 -7.07 0.93 7.79
CA LEU A 78 -7.37 1.49 6.48
C LEU A 78 -8.63 0.85 5.88
N ILE A 79 -9.38 1.65 5.12
CA ILE A 79 -10.63 1.20 4.48
C ILE A 79 -10.31 0.52 3.14
N ASN A 80 -10.84 -0.68 2.90
CA ASN A 80 -10.79 -1.27 1.56
C ASN A 80 -12.02 -0.88 0.72
N PRO A 81 -11.86 -0.05 -0.34
CA PRO A 81 -12.97 0.44 -1.14
C PRO A 81 -13.68 -0.67 -1.95
N SER A 82 -13.01 -1.81 -2.17
CA SER A 82 -13.57 -2.94 -2.91
C SER A 82 -14.57 -3.77 -2.10
N ILE A 83 -14.53 -3.67 -0.77
CA ILE A 83 -15.43 -4.43 0.13
C ILE A 83 -16.33 -3.53 0.98
N ALA A 84 -15.89 -2.31 1.30
CA ALA A 84 -16.56 -1.39 2.21
C ALA A 84 -18.03 -1.14 1.84
N SER A 85 -18.86 -0.93 2.87
CA SER A 85 -20.27 -0.58 2.70
C SER A 85 -20.44 0.84 2.13
N VAL A 86 -21.65 1.13 1.62
CA VAL A 86 -21.99 2.48 1.14
C VAL A 86 -21.88 3.49 2.28
N GLU A 87 -22.30 3.09 3.49
CA GLU A 87 -22.28 3.92 4.69
C GLU A 87 -20.86 4.31 5.08
N LEU A 88 -19.92 3.36 5.07
CA LEU A 88 -18.53 3.60 5.41
C LEU A 88 -17.83 4.48 4.37
N LEU A 89 -18.06 4.21 3.08
CA LEU A 89 -17.52 5.02 1.99
C LEU A 89 -18.08 6.44 1.99
N ALA A 90 -19.39 6.60 2.23
CA ALA A 90 -20.02 7.90 2.39
C ALA A 90 -19.49 8.63 3.63
N GLY A 91 -19.24 7.90 4.72
CA GLY A 91 -18.59 8.43 5.92
C GLY A 91 -17.20 9.01 5.62
N LEU A 92 -16.38 8.28 4.86
CA LEU A 92 -15.05 8.73 4.46
C LEU A 92 -15.11 9.97 3.55
N LEU A 93 -15.99 9.96 2.54
CA LEU A 93 -16.21 11.10 1.66
C LEU A 93 -16.62 12.36 2.43
N ARG A 94 -17.50 12.20 3.43
CA ARG A 94 -17.91 13.31 4.31
C ARG A 94 -16.78 13.77 5.24
N ALA A 95 -15.96 12.86 5.75
CA ALA A 95 -14.76 13.20 6.51
C ALA A 95 -13.76 14.00 5.64
N CYS A 96 -13.73 13.73 4.34
CA CYS A 96 -13.00 14.50 3.33
C CYS A 96 -13.70 15.77 2.83
N GLY A 97 -14.82 16.16 3.42
CA GLY A 97 -15.50 17.43 3.14
C GLY A 97 -16.57 17.38 2.06
N ALA A 98 -16.97 16.20 1.57
CA ALA A 98 -18.14 16.09 0.69
C ALA A 98 -19.44 16.42 1.44
N GLU A 99 -20.37 17.07 0.74
CA GLU A 99 -21.74 17.28 1.22
C GLU A 99 -22.47 15.94 1.36
N SER A 100 -23.42 15.84 2.30
CA SER A 100 -24.02 14.56 2.69
C SER A 100 -24.69 13.84 1.53
N GLY A 101 -25.46 14.54 0.69
CA GLY A 101 -26.10 13.96 -0.48
C GLY A 101 -25.09 13.51 -1.53
N ALA A 102 -24.11 14.37 -1.84
CA ALA A 102 -23.03 14.05 -2.77
C ALA A 102 -22.20 12.83 -2.33
N ALA A 103 -21.89 12.72 -1.04
CA ALA A 103 -21.12 11.61 -0.49
C ALA A 103 -21.84 10.27 -0.65
N VAL A 104 -23.16 10.22 -0.39
CA VAL A 104 -23.96 9.01 -0.56
C VAL A 104 -24.05 8.60 -2.03
N GLN A 105 -24.23 9.56 -2.94
CA GLN A 105 -24.24 9.28 -4.38
C GLN A 105 -22.89 8.75 -4.87
N ALA A 106 -21.79 9.39 -4.50
CA ALA A 106 -20.45 8.95 -4.88
C ALA A 106 -20.10 7.57 -4.28
N ALA A 107 -20.45 7.31 -3.01
CA ALA A 107 -20.28 6.00 -2.40
C ALA A 107 -21.10 4.92 -3.11
N SER A 108 -22.34 5.23 -3.51
CA SER A 108 -23.18 4.32 -4.27
C SER A 108 -22.60 4.05 -5.66
N ALA A 109 -22.01 5.07 -6.31
CA ALA A 109 -21.29 4.91 -7.56
C ALA A 109 -20.03 4.06 -7.41
N MET A 110 -19.30 4.15 -6.28
CA MET A 110 -18.16 3.26 -5.97
C MET A 110 -18.62 1.81 -5.80
N VAL A 111 -19.76 1.56 -5.17
CA VAL A 111 -20.31 0.19 -5.09
C VAL A 111 -20.80 -0.30 -6.45
N ALA A 112 -21.43 0.55 -7.26
CA ALA A 112 -21.79 0.21 -8.62
C ALA A 112 -20.56 0.00 -9.52
N TRP A 113 -19.42 0.63 -9.22
CA TRP A 113 -18.16 0.40 -9.93
C TRP A 113 -17.75 -1.08 -9.87
N ARG A 114 -17.76 -1.64 -8.66
CA ARG A 114 -17.44 -3.05 -8.39
C ARG A 114 -18.58 -4.01 -8.71
N TYR A 115 -19.83 -3.56 -8.64
CA TYR A 115 -21.02 -4.34 -8.96
C TYR A 115 -22.06 -3.51 -9.75
N PRO A 116 -21.91 -3.37 -11.08
CA PRO A 116 -22.74 -2.49 -11.91
C PRO A 116 -24.24 -2.79 -11.91
N GLY A 117 -24.62 -4.01 -11.48
CA GLY A 117 -26.01 -4.42 -11.30
C GLY A 117 -26.61 -4.11 -9.92
N ALA A 118 -25.80 -3.67 -8.94
CA ALA A 118 -26.27 -3.38 -7.59
C ALA A 118 -27.07 -2.07 -7.49
N GLN A 119 -26.75 -1.09 -8.36
CA GLN A 119 -27.44 0.20 -8.43
C GLN A 119 -27.53 0.63 -9.90
N THR A 120 -28.75 0.72 -10.44
CA THR A 120 -28.98 0.98 -11.87
C THR A 120 -28.53 2.37 -12.30
N ASP A 121 -28.51 3.33 -11.37
CA ASP A 121 -28.31 4.75 -11.66
C ASP A 121 -26.85 5.10 -11.95
N PHE A 122 -25.91 4.18 -11.68
CA PHE A 122 -24.47 4.38 -11.85
C PHE A 122 -23.82 3.36 -12.79
N GLY A 123 -24.62 2.62 -13.57
CA GLY A 123 -24.13 1.64 -14.54
C GLY A 123 -23.56 2.28 -15.82
N PRO A 124 -23.22 1.48 -16.84
CA PRO A 124 -22.61 1.96 -18.10
C PRO A 124 -23.38 3.07 -18.82
N ALA A 125 -24.70 3.12 -18.68
CA ALA A 125 -25.52 4.18 -19.27
C ALA A 125 -25.22 5.56 -18.66
N ALA A 126 -25.01 5.64 -17.35
CA ALA A 126 -24.69 6.89 -16.65
C ALA A 126 -23.34 7.45 -17.11
N TYR A 127 -22.34 6.59 -17.31
CA TYR A 127 -21.03 7.00 -17.81
C TYR A 127 -21.08 7.52 -19.24
N ARG A 128 -21.86 6.86 -20.13
CA ARG A 128 -22.11 7.38 -21.48
C ARG A 128 -22.82 8.74 -21.47
N GLN A 129 -23.82 8.91 -20.60
CA GLN A 129 -24.52 10.20 -20.43
C GLN A 129 -23.58 11.29 -19.89
N ALA A 130 -22.62 10.92 -19.03
CA ALA A 130 -21.57 11.79 -18.54
C ALA A 130 -20.43 12.01 -19.56
N GLY A 131 -20.57 11.54 -20.80
CA GLY A 131 -19.59 11.72 -21.87
C GLY A 131 -18.30 10.91 -21.69
N ARG A 132 -18.32 9.85 -20.88
CA ARG A 132 -17.18 8.95 -20.68
C ARG A 132 -17.18 7.84 -21.73
N ASP A 133 -15.99 7.46 -22.17
CA ASP A 133 -15.73 6.35 -23.08
C ASP A 133 -15.43 5.03 -22.34
N TYR A 134 -15.37 5.07 -21.01
CA TYR A 134 -15.22 3.93 -20.11
C TYR A 134 -16.48 3.72 -19.25
N ALA A 135 -16.55 2.57 -18.58
CA ALA A 135 -17.64 2.21 -17.69
C ALA A 135 -17.12 1.34 -16.53
N PRO A 136 -17.89 1.22 -15.43
CA PRO A 136 -17.64 0.27 -14.36
C PRO A 136 -17.25 -1.13 -14.86
N PRO A 137 -16.10 -1.68 -14.44
CA PRO A 137 -15.64 -2.99 -14.89
C PRO A 137 -16.39 -4.14 -14.21
N GLY A 138 -17.06 -3.89 -13.08
CA GLY A 138 -17.67 -4.96 -12.30
C GLY A 138 -16.66 -5.85 -11.58
N ALA A 139 -15.55 -5.23 -11.15
CA ALA A 139 -14.47 -5.87 -10.42
C ALA A 139 -14.02 -5.00 -9.24
N ALA A 140 -13.24 -5.59 -8.33
CA ALA A 140 -12.54 -4.85 -7.29
C ALA A 140 -11.61 -3.78 -7.90
N PHE A 141 -11.34 -2.71 -7.15
CA PHE A 141 -10.37 -1.69 -7.57
C PHE A 141 -8.97 -2.31 -7.66
N GLU A 142 -8.29 -2.08 -8.78
CA GLU A 142 -6.91 -2.51 -9.03
C GLU A 142 -5.88 -1.50 -8.50
N SER A 143 -6.29 -0.23 -8.37
CA SER A 143 -5.47 0.84 -7.82
C SER A 143 -6.31 1.89 -7.11
N ILE A 144 -5.69 2.65 -6.20
CA ILE A 144 -6.35 3.80 -5.56
C ILE A 144 -6.71 4.86 -6.60
N ASP A 145 -5.85 5.08 -7.61
CA ASP A 145 -6.07 6.08 -8.65
C ASP A 145 -7.31 5.78 -9.52
N GLU A 146 -7.67 4.50 -9.67
CA GLU A 146 -8.87 4.06 -10.39
C GLU A 146 -10.15 4.64 -9.78
N ILE A 147 -10.17 4.92 -8.48
CA ILE A 147 -11.32 5.56 -7.79
C ILE A 147 -11.65 6.92 -8.42
N GLY A 148 -10.67 7.61 -8.99
CA GLY A 148 -10.86 8.87 -9.72
C GLY A 148 -11.69 8.73 -11.00
N LEU A 149 -11.90 7.51 -11.50
CA LEU A 149 -12.78 7.24 -12.64
C LEU A 149 -14.25 7.22 -12.23
N VAL A 150 -14.56 7.01 -10.95
CA VAL A 150 -15.92 6.89 -10.44
C VAL A 150 -16.65 8.23 -10.50
N LEU A 151 -17.90 8.22 -11.01
CA LEU A 151 -18.74 9.42 -11.02
C LEU A 151 -18.95 10.00 -9.62
N GLY A 152 -18.77 11.32 -9.49
CA GLY A 152 -18.88 12.03 -8.21
C GLY A 152 -17.59 12.11 -7.42
N ILE A 153 -16.54 11.36 -7.79
CA ILE A 153 -15.21 11.51 -7.21
C ILE A 153 -14.46 12.64 -7.93
N THR A 154 -13.99 13.61 -7.15
CA THR A 154 -13.19 14.72 -7.66
C THR A 154 -11.72 14.53 -7.28
N PRO A 155 -10.75 15.13 -8.00
CA PRO A 155 -9.33 15.02 -7.64
C PRO A 155 -9.02 15.43 -6.19
N PRO A 156 -9.63 16.49 -5.61
CA PRO A 156 -9.45 16.80 -4.19
C PRO A 156 -9.99 15.72 -3.24
N LEU A 157 -11.14 15.11 -3.57
CA LEU A 157 -11.67 14.01 -2.76
C LEU A 157 -10.76 12.79 -2.82
N LEU A 158 -10.32 12.40 -4.02
CA LEU A 158 -9.38 11.30 -4.19
C LEU A 158 -8.07 11.53 -3.42
N ALA A 159 -7.50 12.73 -3.53
CA ALA A 159 -6.27 13.10 -2.81
C ALA A 159 -6.45 13.04 -1.29
N CYS A 160 -7.63 13.41 -0.77
CA CYS A 160 -7.94 13.29 0.64
C CYS A 160 -8.16 11.83 1.07
N MET A 161 -8.87 11.02 0.27
CA MET A 161 -9.19 9.63 0.61
C MET A 161 -7.97 8.72 0.54
N ALA A 162 -7.09 8.91 -0.44
CA ALA A 162 -6.01 7.98 -0.77
C ALA A 162 -5.14 7.51 0.43
N PRO A 163 -4.74 8.37 1.38
CA PRO A 163 -3.95 7.95 2.55
C PRO A 163 -4.71 7.02 3.52
N HIS A 164 -6.04 6.97 3.43
CA HIS A 164 -6.93 6.25 4.34
C HIS A 164 -7.44 4.91 3.75
N LEU A 165 -6.92 4.54 2.58
CA LEU A 165 -7.37 3.37 1.83
C LEU A 165 -6.29 2.29 1.73
N SER A 166 -6.72 1.05 1.67
CA SER A 166 -5.86 -0.11 1.38
C SER A 166 -6.62 -1.13 0.54
N LEU A 167 -6.01 -1.68 -0.50
CA LEU A 167 -6.67 -2.69 -1.35
C LEU A 167 -6.50 -4.13 -0.83
N TYR A 168 -5.76 -4.31 0.27
CA TYR A 168 -5.21 -5.61 0.67
C TYR A 168 -5.97 -6.30 1.81
N ARG A 169 -6.92 -5.60 2.43
CA ARG A 169 -7.71 -6.09 3.57
C ARG A 169 -9.00 -6.74 3.11
N ASP A 170 -9.45 -7.75 3.81
CA ASP A 170 -10.72 -8.46 3.58
C ASP A 170 -11.78 -8.17 4.67
N THR A 171 -11.47 -7.25 5.58
CA THR A 171 -12.30 -6.83 6.70
C THR A 171 -12.45 -5.31 6.76
N ASP A 172 -13.47 -4.85 7.49
CA ASP A 172 -13.63 -3.44 7.84
C ASP A 172 -12.44 -2.93 8.69
N PRO A 173 -12.16 -1.62 8.67
CA PRO A 173 -11.05 -1.04 9.42
C PRO A 173 -11.19 -1.26 10.94
N ASP A 174 -10.10 -1.64 11.59
CA ASP A 174 -10.01 -1.74 13.03
C ASP A 174 -9.94 -0.34 13.67
N PRO A 175 -10.91 0.06 14.52
CA PRO A 175 -10.87 1.35 15.21
C PRO A 175 -9.63 1.56 16.08
N ASN A 176 -8.98 0.51 16.58
CA ASN A 176 -7.76 0.64 17.38
C ASN A 176 -6.53 1.02 16.55
N ALA A 177 -6.59 0.83 15.23
CA ALA A 177 -5.53 1.11 14.28
C ALA A 177 -5.84 2.30 13.35
N ALA A 178 -7.10 2.74 13.34
CA ALA A 178 -7.62 3.77 12.46
C ALA A 178 -7.08 5.16 12.81
N ASP A 179 -6.75 5.94 11.78
CA ASP A 179 -6.43 7.35 11.95
C ASP A 179 -7.70 8.18 12.23
N PRO A 180 -7.57 9.47 12.62
CA PRO A 180 -8.72 10.30 12.96
C PRO A 180 -9.76 10.47 11.84
N VAL A 181 -9.36 10.42 10.57
CA VAL A 181 -10.28 10.54 9.43
C VAL A 181 -11.08 9.25 9.26
N VAL A 182 -10.44 8.08 9.37
CA VAL A 182 -11.15 6.79 9.33
C VAL A 182 -12.07 6.64 10.55
N LEU A 183 -11.63 7.03 11.75
CA LEU A 183 -12.49 7.03 12.94
C LEU A 183 -13.72 7.91 12.75
N ARG A 184 -13.55 9.08 12.14
CA ARG A 184 -14.66 9.97 11.79
C ARG A 184 -15.59 9.34 10.75
N ALA A 185 -15.04 8.63 9.76
CA ALA A 185 -15.83 7.90 8.78
C ALA A 185 -16.71 6.82 9.44
N ILE A 186 -16.13 6.04 10.36
CA ILE A 186 -16.85 5.00 11.12
C ILE A 186 -17.95 5.63 11.98
N GLU A 187 -17.66 6.74 12.66
CA GLU A 187 -18.66 7.45 13.47
C GLU A 187 -19.85 7.94 12.62
N ILE A 188 -19.57 8.52 11.44
CA ILE A 188 -20.62 8.97 10.52
C ILE A 188 -21.45 7.78 10.00
N ALA A 189 -20.79 6.67 9.68
CA ALA A 189 -21.43 5.48 9.12
C ALA A 189 -22.34 4.77 10.14
N THR A 190 -21.89 4.66 11.39
CA THR A 190 -22.58 3.91 12.45
C THR A 190 -23.50 4.79 13.31
N GLY A 191 -23.28 6.10 13.32
CA GLY A 191 -23.93 7.03 14.25
C GLY A 191 -23.44 6.91 15.71
N ALA A 192 -22.38 6.14 15.96
CA ALA A 192 -21.81 5.91 17.28
C ALA A 192 -20.30 6.16 17.29
N SER A 193 -19.78 6.71 18.39
CA SER A 193 -18.34 6.90 18.54
C SER A 193 -17.64 5.53 18.63
N PRO A 194 -16.61 5.25 17.81
CA PRO A 194 -15.90 3.98 17.84
C PRO A 194 -15.26 3.74 19.21
N GLN A 195 -15.43 2.53 19.76
CA GLN A 195 -14.76 2.15 21.01
C GLN A 195 -13.32 1.75 20.71
N VAL A 196 -12.36 2.60 21.09
CA VAL A 196 -10.92 2.27 21.09
C VAL A 196 -10.61 1.62 22.43
N THR A 197 -10.40 0.31 22.44
CA THR A 197 -10.32 -0.52 23.65
C THR A 197 -8.90 -0.93 24.07
N GLY A 198 -7.85 -0.61 23.29
CA GLY A 198 -6.46 -0.94 23.63
C GLY A 198 -5.96 -2.24 22.98
N PRO A 199 -4.69 -2.65 23.18
CA PRO A 199 -3.88 -3.12 22.06
C PRO A 199 -4.10 -4.59 21.73
N ALA A 200 -4.81 -4.81 20.63
CA ALA A 200 -4.49 -5.84 19.66
C ALA A 200 -4.67 -5.20 18.29
N VAL A 201 -3.61 -4.63 17.76
CA VAL A 201 -3.61 -4.10 16.40
C VAL A 201 -3.39 -5.32 15.51
N ASP A 202 -4.35 -5.60 14.63
CA ASP A 202 -4.24 -6.71 13.67
C ASP A 202 -3.04 -6.49 12.73
N GLU A 203 -1.88 -7.10 13.00
CA GLU A 203 -0.68 -7.00 12.14
C GLU A 203 -0.66 -8.04 11.01
N THR A 204 -1.82 -8.65 10.69
CA THR A 204 -1.91 -9.66 9.63
C THR A 204 -1.55 -9.08 8.26
N VAL A 205 -1.81 -7.80 8.00
CA VAL A 205 -1.45 -7.14 6.73
C VAL A 205 -0.71 -5.85 7.04
N VAL A 206 0.54 -5.78 6.57
CA VAL A 206 1.43 -4.65 6.82
C VAL A 206 2.10 -4.18 5.54
N MET A 207 2.40 -2.89 5.47
CA MET A 207 3.20 -2.30 4.41
C MET A 207 4.64 -2.13 4.91
N VAL A 208 5.59 -2.77 4.25
CA VAL A 208 7.01 -2.62 4.54
C VAL A 208 7.65 -1.72 3.49
N THR A 209 8.22 -0.59 3.92
CA THR A 209 9.04 0.28 3.08
C THR A 209 10.50 0.18 3.53
N ALA A 210 11.36 -0.33 2.67
CA ALA A 210 12.81 -0.44 2.89
C ALA A 210 13.57 0.52 1.97
N VAL A 211 14.56 1.22 2.51
CA VAL A 211 15.47 2.09 1.74
C VAL A 211 16.91 1.71 2.06
N ALA A 212 17.63 1.19 1.07
CA ALA A 212 19.06 0.91 1.16
C ALA A 212 19.86 2.11 0.64
N THR A 213 20.89 2.53 1.38
CA THR A 213 21.81 3.60 1.01
C THR A 213 23.24 3.07 0.98
N GLY A 214 23.92 3.24 -0.15
CA GLY A 214 25.30 2.82 -0.33
C GLY A 214 26.32 3.82 0.21
N PRO A 215 27.60 3.44 0.30
CA PRO A 215 28.68 4.31 0.77
C PRO A 215 28.89 5.57 -0.09
N ASP A 216 28.51 5.49 -1.36
CA ASP A 216 28.55 6.58 -2.34
C ASP A 216 27.31 7.49 -2.29
N GLY A 217 26.37 7.21 -1.38
CA GLY A 217 25.10 7.92 -1.24
C GLY A 217 24.04 7.48 -2.24
N ALA A 218 24.31 6.51 -3.12
CA ALA A 218 23.30 5.93 -3.99
C ALA A 218 22.21 5.24 -3.16
N ARG A 219 20.97 5.25 -3.66
CA ARG A 219 19.82 4.70 -2.93
C ARG A 219 18.99 3.77 -3.80
N ALA A 220 18.46 2.73 -3.18
CA ALA A 220 17.39 1.92 -3.73
C ALA A 220 16.26 1.81 -2.70
N SER A 221 15.02 1.86 -3.16
CA SER A 221 13.84 1.68 -2.32
C SER A 221 13.04 0.45 -2.74
N ARG A 222 12.39 -0.14 -1.76
CA ARG A 222 11.43 -1.22 -1.90
C ARG A 222 10.23 -0.99 -1.05
N ARG A 223 9.08 -1.35 -1.60
CA ARG A 223 7.83 -1.35 -0.86
C ARG A 223 7.07 -2.63 -1.18
N ALA A 224 6.63 -3.31 -0.13
CA ALA A 224 5.94 -4.58 -0.25
C ALA A 224 4.82 -4.66 0.78
N VAL A 225 3.71 -5.28 0.40
CA VAL A 225 2.65 -5.65 1.33
C VAL A 225 2.89 -7.07 1.77
N LEU A 226 3.01 -7.27 3.07
CA LEU A 226 3.18 -8.59 3.66
C LEU A 226 1.88 -9.03 4.33
N ARG A 227 1.50 -10.28 4.10
CA ARG A 227 0.55 -11.00 4.94
C ARG A 227 1.31 -11.85 5.93
N VAL A 228 1.21 -11.54 7.22
CA VAL A 228 1.88 -12.27 8.30
C VAL A 228 0.94 -13.36 8.81
N ALA A 229 1.43 -14.58 8.99
CA ALA A 229 0.61 -15.65 9.55
C ALA A 229 0.25 -15.31 11.01
N ALA A 230 -1.03 -15.44 11.38
CA ALA A 230 -1.44 -15.24 12.76
C ALA A 230 -0.70 -16.23 13.69
N PRO A 231 -0.24 -15.81 14.88
CA PRO A 231 0.59 -16.63 15.77
C PRO A 231 0.01 -18.02 16.12
N ASN A 232 -1.31 -18.21 15.98
CA ASN A 232 -2.00 -19.48 16.25
C ASN A 232 -2.13 -20.44 15.05
N GLN A 233 -1.76 -20.05 13.82
CA GLN A 233 -1.89 -20.92 12.64
C GLN A 233 -0.67 -21.83 12.38
N ALA A 234 0.48 -21.54 13.01
CA ALA A 234 1.68 -22.36 12.89
C ALA A 234 1.59 -23.73 13.62
N SER A 235 0.51 -23.99 14.36
CA SER A 235 0.36 -25.19 15.21
C SER A 235 -0.57 -26.28 14.63
N ALA A 236 -1.13 -26.11 13.43
CA ALA A 236 -1.96 -27.14 12.81
C ALA A 236 -1.09 -28.29 12.28
N GLN A 237 -1.08 -29.41 13.02
CA GLN A 237 -0.31 -30.62 12.76
C GLN A 237 -0.55 -31.18 11.34
N GLY A 238 0.54 -31.32 10.56
CA GLY A 238 0.58 -32.15 9.35
C GLY A 238 0.48 -31.44 7.99
N ALA A 239 0.34 -30.12 7.94
CA ALA A 239 0.42 -29.37 6.69
C ALA A 239 1.88 -29.08 6.30
N ALA A 240 2.17 -29.05 4.99
CA ALA A 240 3.45 -28.59 4.45
C ALA A 240 3.85 -27.23 5.06
N PRO A 241 5.15 -26.89 5.21
CA PRO A 241 5.57 -25.63 5.79
C PRO A 241 4.97 -24.47 4.97
N VAL A 242 3.91 -23.86 5.52
CA VAL A 242 3.36 -22.62 4.98
C VAL A 242 4.38 -21.55 5.30
N SER A 243 4.76 -20.74 4.30
CA SER A 243 5.66 -19.61 4.56
C SER A 243 5.10 -18.78 5.71
N PRO A 244 5.94 -18.38 6.68
CA PRO A 244 5.45 -17.75 7.91
C PRO A 244 4.96 -16.31 7.65
N PHE A 245 5.27 -15.75 6.49
CA PHE A 245 4.64 -14.59 5.88
C PHE A 245 4.63 -14.74 4.34
N GLU A 246 3.74 -14.02 3.67
CA GLU A 246 3.61 -13.98 2.22
C GLU A 246 3.74 -12.53 1.72
N VAL A 247 4.59 -12.31 0.70
CA VAL A 247 4.61 -11.03 -0.01
C VAL A 247 3.41 -11.00 -0.96
N MET A 248 2.37 -10.24 -0.61
CA MET A 248 1.16 -10.13 -1.42
C MET A 248 1.43 -9.37 -2.72
N THR A 249 2.21 -8.29 -2.64
CA THR A 249 2.58 -7.49 -3.81
C THR A 249 3.81 -6.65 -3.55
N TRP A 250 4.46 -6.24 -4.65
CA TRP A 250 5.50 -5.23 -4.68
C TRP A 250 4.92 -3.94 -5.25
N GLU A 251 4.98 -2.84 -4.50
CA GLU A 251 4.65 -1.52 -5.03
C GLU A 251 5.85 -0.92 -5.78
N ARG A 252 5.57 -0.22 -6.88
CA ARG A 252 6.57 0.49 -7.68
C ARG A 252 6.99 1.82 -7.07
#